data_AF-A0A969HS07-F1
#
_entry.id   AF-A0A969HS07-F1
#
_cell.length_a   1.000
_cell.length_b   1.000
_cell.length_c   1.000
_cell.angle_alpha   90.00
_cell.angle_beta   90.00
_cell.angle_gamma   90.00
#
_symmetry.space_group_name_H-M   'P 1'
#
loop_
_entity.id
_entity.type
_entity.pdbx_description
1 polymer ?
#
loop_
_entity_poly.entity_id
_entity_poly.type
_entity_poly.pdbx_seq_one_letter_code
_entity_poly.pdbx_strand_id
1 'polypeptide(L)'
;MSHICYQSTNHRLASEGPEKVSFRQALLQGLAPDQGLYMFDHIPTLNPAQLESYRERPYHELATYVLTLFLKDEIPALRLAQMAEEAYGPNSGWPGGVTIPLETLEPNFHLARLDQGPTASFKDFAAQIMARLMAFVRPAHQPITILVATSGDTGSAVGEAYRGREGVRVFYFVPDQRSKPGAEKTAGIYRG
;
A
#
# COMPACT_ATOMS: atom_id res chain seq x y z
N MET A 1 -3.44 -22.12 13.39
CA MET A 1 -2.23 -21.46 12.84
C MET A 1 -1.96 -20.20 13.65
N SER A 2 -0.69 -19.88 13.92
CA SER A 2 -0.27 -18.74 14.77
C SER A 2 -0.68 -17.38 14.19
N HIS A 3 -1.05 -16.44 15.06
CA HIS A 3 -1.18 -15.02 14.73
C HIS A 3 0.19 -14.48 14.23
N ILE A 4 0.20 -13.60 13.24
CA ILE A 4 1.44 -12.97 12.77
C ILE A 4 1.66 -11.69 13.55
N CYS A 5 2.85 -11.54 14.11
CA CYS A 5 3.25 -10.31 14.79
C CYS A 5 4.40 -9.66 14.02
N TYR A 6 4.63 -8.39 14.30
CA TYR A 6 5.66 -7.59 13.66
C TYR A 6 6.73 -7.21 14.68
N GLN A 7 7.99 -7.26 14.28
CA GLN A 7 9.14 -6.93 15.11
C GLN A 7 10.00 -5.91 14.39
N SER A 8 10.72 -5.07 15.14
CA SER A 8 11.74 -4.24 14.54
C SER A 8 12.90 -5.08 14.03
N THR A 9 13.35 -4.81 12.82
CA THR A 9 14.58 -5.33 12.22
C THR A 9 15.84 -5.04 13.02
N ASN A 10 15.81 -4.03 13.90
CA ASN A 10 16.92 -3.71 14.80
C ASN A 10 16.91 -4.54 16.09
N HIS A 11 15.78 -5.16 16.46
CA HIS A 11 15.62 -5.98 17.67
C HIS A 11 16.04 -5.27 18.97
N ARG A 12 15.95 -3.93 19.06
CA ARG A 12 16.37 -3.15 20.24
C ARG A 12 15.20 -2.63 21.10
N LEU A 13 13.98 -3.09 20.83
CA LEU A 13 12.78 -2.61 21.54
C LEU A 13 12.59 -3.19 22.94
N ALA A 14 13.36 -4.22 23.34
CA ALA A 14 13.20 -4.89 24.64
C ALA A 14 13.31 -3.97 25.87
N SER A 15 13.97 -2.81 25.75
CA SER A 15 14.07 -1.80 26.80
C SER A 15 13.07 -0.64 26.70
N GLU A 16 12.34 -0.51 25.58
CA GLU A 16 11.51 0.67 25.27
C GLU A 16 10.06 0.34 24.87
N GLY A 17 9.67 -0.93 24.75
CA GLY A 17 8.30 -1.32 24.40
C GLY A 17 8.11 -2.83 24.17
N PRO A 18 6.93 -3.26 23.69
CA PRO A 18 6.69 -4.65 23.34
C PRO A 18 7.55 -5.08 22.14
N GLU A 19 8.25 -6.20 22.27
CA GLU A 19 9.13 -6.76 21.22
C GLU A 19 8.37 -7.17 19.95
N LYS A 20 7.07 -7.45 20.10
CA LYS A 20 6.14 -7.82 19.05
C LYS A 20 4.93 -6.89 19.08
N VAL A 21 4.56 -6.35 17.93
CA VAL A 21 3.39 -5.49 17.74
C VAL A 21 2.41 -6.09 16.73
N SER A 22 1.15 -5.68 16.79
CA SER A 22 0.15 -6.05 15.79
C SER A 22 0.36 -5.31 14.47
N PHE A 23 -0.25 -5.78 13.37
CA PHE A 23 -0.28 -5.07 12.09
C PHE A 23 -0.84 -3.67 12.26
N ARG A 24 -1.94 -3.51 13.00
CA ARG A 24 -2.51 -2.20 13.30
C ARG A 24 -1.48 -1.25 13.94
N GLN A 25 -0.72 -1.72 14.92
CA GLN A 25 0.30 -0.90 15.57
C GLN A 25 1.44 -0.56 14.61
N ALA A 26 1.94 -1.54 13.87
CA ALA A 26 3.01 -1.34 12.88
C ALA A 26 2.60 -0.34 11.78
N LEU A 27 1.39 -0.47 11.23
CA LEU A 27 0.87 0.40 10.18
C LEU A 27 0.68 1.85 10.67
N LEU A 28 0.10 2.04 11.86
CA LEU A 28 -0.13 3.37 12.42
C LEU A 28 1.17 4.08 12.82
N GLN A 29 2.17 3.32 13.25
CA GLN A 29 3.45 3.88 13.71
C GLN A 29 4.44 4.11 12.56
N GLY A 30 4.40 3.30 11.51
CA GLY A 30 5.29 3.39 10.36
C GLY A 30 6.70 2.87 10.67
N LEU A 31 7.52 3.68 11.34
CA LEU A 31 8.89 3.33 11.73
C LEU A 31 8.92 2.85 13.19
N ALA A 32 9.67 1.78 13.48
CA ALA A 32 9.82 1.31 14.85
C ALA A 32 10.56 2.34 15.72
N PRO A 33 10.34 2.36 17.06
CA PRO A 33 10.99 3.33 17.97
C PRO A 33 12.53 3.34 17.88
N ASP A 34 13.14 2.17 17.65
CA ASP A 34 14.58 1.99 17.52
C ASP A 34 15.10 2.28 16.09
N GLN A 35 14.32 3.00 15.29
CA GLN A 35 14.59 3.38 13.89
C GLN A 35 14.70 2.20 12.91
N GLY A 36 14.28 1.00 13.33
CA GLY A 36 14.17 -0.14 12.44
C GLY A 36 12.86 -0.14 11.64
N LEU A 37 12.80 -0.99 10.63
CA LEU A 37 11.56 -1.33 9.93
C LEU A 37 10.83 -2.45 10.67
N TYR A 38 9.50 -2.43 10.63
CA TYR A 38 8.68 -3.56 11.07
C TYR A 38 8.72 -4.70 10.06
N MET A 39 9.04 -5.90 10.53
CA MET A 39 9.07 -7.14 9.77
C MET A 39 8.17 -8.18 10.44
N PHE A 40 7.45 -8.98 9.65
CA PHE A 40 6.71 -10.12 10.21
C PHE A 40 7.66 -11.11 10.91
N ASP A 41 7.18 -11.75 11.98
CA ASP A 41 7.96 -12.74 12.73
C ASP A 41 8.11 -14.08 11.99
N HIS A 42 7.29 -14.33 10.97
CA HIS A 42 7.43 -15.43 10.02
C HIS A 42 6.70 -15.14 8.70
N ILE A 43 7.19 -15.74 7.60
CA ILE A 43 6.51 -15.72 6.30
C ILE A 43 5.44 -16.81 6.29
N PRO A 44 4.16 -16.50 6.00
CA PRO A 44 3.14 -17.52 5.82
C PRO A 44 3.44 -18.42 4.62
N THR A 45 3.19 -19.71 4.77
CA THR A 45 3.30 -20.66 3.65
C THR A 45 2.14 -20.47 2.68
N LEU A 46 2.45 -20.24 1.41
CA LEU A 46 1.48 -20.26 0.33
C LEU A 46 1.20 -21.71 -0.08
N ASN A 47 -0.08 -22.08 -0.21
CA ASN A 47 -0.47 -23.38 -0.72
C ASN A 47 -0.46 -23.34 -2.26
N PRO A 48 0.37 -24.17 -2.94
CA PRO A 48 0.48 -24.13 -4.40
C PRO A 48 -0.84 -24.42 -5.12
N ALA A 49 -1.65 -25.37 -4.63
CA ALA A 49 -2.93 -25.71 -5.23
C ALA A 49 -3.96 -24.58 -5.05
N GLN A 50 -3.94 -23.89 -3.91
CA GLN A 50 -4.76 -22.71 -3.72
C GLN A 50 -4.30 -21.57 -4.64
N LEU A 51 -3.00 -21.30 -4.71
CA LEU A 51 -2.45 -20.25 -5.58
C LEU A 51 -2.81 -20.50 -7.05
N GLU A 52 -2.70 -21.74 -7.50
CA GLU A 52 -3.09 -22.16 -8.86
C GLU A 52 -4.58 -21.89 -9.14
N SER A 53 -5.46 -22.05 -8.15
CA SER A 53 -6.88 -21.75 -8.29
C SER A 53 -7.21 -20.25 -8.52
N TYR A 54 -6.23 -19.37 -8.35
CA TYR A 54 -6.33 -17.93 -8.63
C TYR A 54 -5.81 -17.53 -10.02
N ARG A 55 -5.26 -18.46 -10.82
CA ARG A 55 -4.66 -18.13 -12.13
C ARG A 55 -5.58 -17.32 -13.05
N GLU A 56 -6.86 -17.68 -13.11
CA GLU A 56 -7.87 -17.04 -13.97
C GLU A 56 -8.80 -16.10 -13.19
N ARG A 57 -8.47 -15.77 -11.93
CA ARG A 57 -9.29 -14.91 -11.09
C ARG A 57 -8.85 -13.44 -11.18
N PRO A 58 -9.76 -12.49 -10.95
CA PRO A 58 -9.40 -11.08 -10.85
C PRO A 58 -8.30 -10.83 -9.80
N TYR A 59 -7.40 -9.88 -10.09
CA TYR A 59 -6.26 -9.58 -9.22
C TYR A 59 -6.67 -9.25 -7.77
N HIS A 60 -7.80 -8.58 -7.56
CA HIS A 60 -8.28 -8.24 -6.21
C HIS A 60 -8.59 -9.48 -5.35
N GLU A 61 -9.02 -10.59 -5.96
CA GLU A 61 -9.25 -11.84 -5.24
C GLU A 61 -7.93 -12.47 -4.80
N LEU A 62 -6.92 -12.50 -5.67
CA LEU A 62 -5.58 -12.96 -5.32
C LEU A 62 -4.95 -12.08 -4.23
N ALA A 63 -5.08 -10.76 -4.36
CA ALA A 63 -4.62 -9.81 -3.34
C ALA A 63 -5.31 -10.06 -2.00
N THR A 64 -6.61 -10.32 -2.00
CA THR A 64 -7.37 -10.68 -0.78
C THR A 64 -6.80 -11.93 -0.13
N TYR A 65 -6.55 -12.99 -0.91
CA TYR A 65 -5.97 -14.23 -0.40
C TYR A 65 -4.61 -13.99 0.25
N VAL A 66 -3.69 -13.33 -0.47
CA VAL A 66 -2.34 -13.05 0.03
C VAL A 66 -2.40 -12.18 1.29
N LEU A 67 -3.17 -11.08 1.28
CA LEU A 67 -3.29 -10.20 2.45
C LEU A 67 -3.91 -10.94 3.65
N THR A 68 -4.87 -11.84 3.43
CA THR A 68 -5.48 -12.62 4.52
C THR A 68 -4.45 -13.48 5.24
N LEU A 69 -3.45 -14.00 4.53
CA LEU A 69 -2.38 -14.78 5.15
C LEU A 69 -1.56 -13.96 6.14
N PHE A 70 -1.35 -12.66 5.87
CA PHE A 70 -0.58 -11.75 6.71
C PHE A 70 -1.41 -11.05 7.80
N LEU A 71 -2.69 -10.79 7.53
CA LEU A 71 -3.56 -9.97 8.39
C LEU A 71 -4.52 -10.79 9.24
N LYS A 72 -4.83 -12.02 8.81
CA LYS A 72 -5.70 -12.99 9.52
C LYS A 72 -6.89 -12.33 10.20
N ASP A 73 -6.93 -12.37 11.53
CA ASP A 73 -8.05 -11.94 12.34
C ASP A 73 -7.99 -10.44 12.71
N GLU A 74 -6.91 -9.72 12.35
CA GLU A 74 -6.82 -8.27 12.58
C GLU A 74 -7.78 -7.47 11.71
N ILE A 75 -8.14 -8.00 10.54
CA ILE A 75 -9.12 -7.41 9.64
C ILE A 75 -10.08 -8.50 9.18
N PRO A 76 -11.41 -8.35 9.38
CA PRO A 76 -12.38 -9.33 8.91
C PRO A 76 -12.22 -9.59 7.40
N ALA A 77 -12.20 -10.87 7.01
CA ALA A 77 -11.97 -11.27 5.61
C ALA A 77 -12.89 -10.57 4.60
N LEU A 78 -14.17 -10.38 4.95
CA LEU A 78 -15.12 -9.65 4.11
C LEU A 78 -14.72 -8.17 3.92
N ARG A 79 -14.24 -7.51 4.97
CA ARG A 79 -13.76 -6.12 4.89
C ARG A 79 -12.48 -6.03 4.08
N LEU A 80 -11.58 -7.01 4.23
CA LEU A 80 -10.35 -7.06 3.46
C LEU A 80 -10.62 -7.26 1.96
N ALA A 81 -11.57 -8.15 1.62
CA ALA A 81 -12.02 -8.37 0.25
C ALA A 81 -12.60 -7.09 -0.38
N GLN A 82 -13.48 -6.39 0.35
CA GLN A 82 -14.05 -5.10 -0.07
C GLN A 82 -12.95 -4.06 -0.34
N MET A 83 -11.99 -3.91 0.57
CA MET A 83 -10.89 -2.96 0.39
C MET A 83 -9.98 -3.32 -0.80
N ALA A 84 -9.72 -4.62 -1.03
CA ALA A 84 -8.96 -5.07 -2.19
C ALA A 84 -9.71 -4.82 -3.50
N GLU A 85 -11.01 -5.07 -3.54
CA GLU A 85 -11.85 -4.76 -4.70
C GLU A 85 -11.93 -3.25 -4.97
N GLU A 86 -12.09 -2.43 -3.94
CA GLU A 86 -12.04 -0.97 -4.10
C GLU A 86 -10.66 -0.51 -4.61
N ALA A 87 -9.56 -1.17 -4.22
CA ALA A 87 -8.20 -0.80 -4.59
C ALA A 87 -7.83 -1.24 -6.01
N TYR A 88 -8.31 -2.41 -6.45
CA TYR A 88 -7.80 -3.10 -7.64
C TYR A 88 -8.90 -3.61 -8.59
N GLY A 89 -10.16 -3.53 -8.20
CA GLY A 89 -11.30 -4.06 -8.97
C GLY A 89 -11.75 -3.12 -10.09
N PRO A 90 -12.80 -3.49 -10.84
CA PRO A 90 -13.23 -2.76 -12.03
C PRO A 90 -13.68 -1.30 -11.79
N ASN A 91 -14.17 -1.00 -10.58
CA ASN A 91 -14.64 0.32 -10.17
C ASN A 91 -13.57 1.14 -9.42
N SER A 92 -12.31 0.71 -9.49
CA SER A 92 -11.17 1.40 -8.88
C SER A 92 -10.60 2.48 -9.82
N GLY A 93 -9.45 3.07 -9.46
CA GLY A 93 -8.72 3.98 -10.34
C GLY A 93 -8.01 3.29 -11.52
N TRP A 94 -8.10 1.97 -11.62
CA TRP A 94 -7.50 1.18 -12.70
C TRP A 94 -8.52 1.00 -13.84
N PRO A 95 -8.18 1.29 -15.11
CA PRO A 95 -9.10 1.11 -16.24
C PRO A 95 -9.58 -0.35 -16.36
N GLY A 96 -10.83 -0.62 -15.96
CA GLY A 96 -11.39 -1.97 -15.96
C GLY A 96 -10.85 -2.90 -14.87
N GLY A 97 -10.11 -2.37 -13.89
CA GLY A 97 -9.43 -3.13 -12.85
C GLY A 97 -7.98 -3.47 -13.17
N VAL A 98 -7.27 -4.01 -12.19
CA VAL A 98 -5.87 -4.40 -12.35
C VAL A 98 -5.78 -5.60 -13.29
N THR A 99 -5.18 -5.35 -14.44
CA THR A 99 -4.60 -6.36 -15.32
C THR A 99 -3.10 -6.04 -15.35
N ILE A 100 -2.21 -7.02 -15.18
CA ILE A 100 -0.75 -6.79 -15.27
C ILE A 100 -0.29 -7.38 -16.61
N PRO A 101 -0.35 -6.62 -17.72
CA PRO A 101 0.12 -7.11 -19.00
C PRO A 101 1.59 -7.54 -18.95
N LEU A 102 1.89 -8.66 -19.61
CA LEU A 102 3.24 -9.08 -19.92
C LEU A 102 3.51 -8.81 -21.40
N GLU A 103 4.33 -7.81 -21.68
CA GLU A 103 4.79 -7.48 -23.02
C GLU A 103 6.05 -8.29 -23.33
N THR A 104 6.03 -9.11 -24.39
CA THR A 104 7.21 -9.89 -24.79
C THR A 104 8.08 -9.05 -25.71
N LEU A 105 9.31 -8.78 -25.29
CA LEU A 105 10.27 -7.99 -26.05
C LEU A 105 11.18 -8.90 -26.91
N GLU A 106 11.62 -10.03 -26.34
CA GLU A 106 12.42 -11.07 -27.01
C GLU A 106 12.04 -12.46 -26.44
N PRO A 107 12.45 -13.59 -27.07
CA PRO A 107 12.26 -14.91 -26.48
C PRO A 107 12.82 -14.98 -25.05
N ASN A 108 11.97 -15.36 -24.08
CA ASN A 108 12.27 -15.38 -22.64
C ASN A 108 12.57 -14.01 -22.00
N PHE A 109 12.21 -12.90 -22.65
CA PHE A 109 12.37 -11.56 -22.11
C PHE A 109 11.03 -10.80 -22.16
N HIS A 110 10.45 -10.57 -20.99
CA HIS A 110 9.12 -10.00 -20.82
C HIS A 110 9.16 -8.78 -19.90
N LEU A 111 8.37 -7.78 -20.24
CA LEU A 111 8.14 -6.57 -19.46
C LEU A 111 6.77 -6.67 -18.78
N ALA A 112 6.76 -6.61 -17.44
CA ALA A 112 5.53 -6.48 -16.66
C ALA A 112 5.11 -5.01 -16.56
N ARG A 113 3.94 -4.69 -17.10
CA ARG A 113 3.39 -3.33 -17.13
C ARG A 113 2.73 -2.97 -15.80
N LEU A 114 3.54 -2.59 -14.82
CA LEU A 114 3.10 -2.12 -13.49
C LEU A 114 2.75 -0.61 -13.47
N ASP A 115 2.66 0.00 -14.64
CA ASP A 115 2.43 1.43 -14.91
C ASP A 115 1.00 1.72 -15.40
N GLN A 116 0.08 0.76 -15.30
CA GLN A 116 -1.30 0.88 -15.82
C GLN A 116 -2.29 1.47 -14.81
N GLY A 117 -1.78 1.98 -13.68
CA GLY A 117 -2.56 2.56 -12.61
C GLY A 117 -2.88 4.03 -12.82
N PRO A 118 -3.67 4.62 -11.91
CA PRO A 118 -4.14 6.00 -12.02
C PRO A 118 -3.02 7.06 -12.05
N THR A 119 -1.81 6.73 -11.59
CA THR A 119 -0.66 7.65 -11.62
C THR A 119 0.47 7.18 -12.52
N ALA A 120 0.20 6.17 -13.33
CA ALA A 120 1.18 5.53 -14.22
C ALA A 120 2.45 5.06 -13.49
N SER A 121 2.32 4.59 -12.24
CA SER A 121 3.45 4.14 -11.43
C SER A 121 3.13 2.87 -10.66
N PHE A 122 4.12 1.99 -10.50
CA PHE A 122 3.98 0.78 -9.67
C PHE A 122 3.63 1.08 -8.21
N LYS A 123 3.86 2.32 -7.75
CA LYS A 123 3.49 2.76 -6.40
C LYS A 123 1.98 2.76 -6.18
N ASP A 124 1.18 2.80 -7.25
CA ASP A 124 -0.28 2.72 -7.17
C ASP A 124 -0.75 1.45 -6.47
N PHE A 125 -0.07 0.32 -6.70
CA PHE A 125 -0.44 -0.95 -6.05
C PHE A 125 -0.45 -0.83 -4.53
N ALA A 126 0.69 -0.46 -3.95
CA ALA A 126 0.83 -0.34 -2.50
C ALA A 126 0.00 0.83 -1.95
N ALA A 127 0.05 2.00 -2.59
CA ALA A 127 -0.63 3.20 -2.11
C ALA A 127 -2.15 3.00 -2.00
N GLN A 128 -2.77 2.41 -3.02
CA GLN A 128 -4.23 2.20 -3.06
C GLN A 128 -4.71 1.32 -1.91
N ILE A 129 -4.09 0.17 -1.66
CA ILE A 129 -4.53 -0.70 -0.57
C ILE A 129 -4.14 -0.12 0.81
N MET A 130 -2.96 0.50 0.93
CA MET A 130 -2.49 1.11 2.18
C MET A 130 -3.44 2.20 2.66
N ALA A 131 -3.95 3.04 1.75
CA ALA A 131 -4.90 4.10 2.11
C ALA A 131 -6.19 3.56 2.74
N ARG A 132 -6.67 2.41 2.25
CA ARG A 132 -7.88 1.74 2.74
C ARG A 132 -7.62 1.05 4.08
N LEU A 133 -6.52 0.31 4.19
CA LEU A 133 -6.09 -0.32 5.45
C LEU A 133 -5.91 0.72 6.55
N MET A 134 -5.22 1.83 6.24
CA MET A 134 -5.00 2.93 7.18
C MET A 134 -6.31 3.58 7.62
N ALA A 135 -7.22 3.83 6.68
CA ALA A 135 -8.55 4.38 6.98
C ALA A 135 -9.40 3.42 7.83
N PHE A 136 -9.22 2.12 7.68
CA PHE A 136 -9.91 1.09 8.46
C PHE A 136 -9.36 0.98 9.89
N VAL A 137 -8.04 0.99 10.06
CA VAL A 137 -7.43 0.76 11.39
C VAL A 137 -7.30 2.02 12.25
N ARG A 138 -7.36 3.21 11.67
CA ARG A 138 -7.26 4.46 12.45
C ARG A 138 -8.37 4.56 13.50
N PRO A 139 -8.09 5.14 14.68
CA PRO A 139 -9.14 5.47 15.64
C PRO A 139 -10.24 6.35 15.04
N ALA A 140 -11.48 6.12 15.45
CA ALA A 140 -12.61 6.96 15.05
C ALA A 140 -12.34 8.43 15.44
N HIS A 141 -12.72 9.36 14.56
CA HIS A 141 -12.54 10.80 14.74
C HIS A 141 -11.09 11.29 14.88
N GLN A 142 -10.08 10.46 14.63
CA GLN A 142 -8.69 10.91 14.59
C GLN A 142 -8.27 11.22 13.14
N PRO A 143 -8.10 12.51 12.78
CA PRO A 143 -7.67 12.86 11.44
C PRO A 143 -6.22 12.44 11.20
N ILE A 144 -5.93 11.98 9.98
CA ILE A 144 -4.58 11.65 9.53
C ILE A 144 -4.05 12.83 8.72
N THR A 145 -2.83 13.25 9.03
CA THR A 145 -2.12 14.25 8.22
C THR A 145 -0.87 13.60 7.65
N ILE A 146 -0.82 13.48 6.34
CA ILE A 146 0.29 12.87 5.59
C ILE A 146 1.13 14.00 5.02
N LEU A 147 2.42 14.01 5.35
CA LEU A 147 3.41 14.94 4.82
C LEU A 147 4.34 14.16 3.90
N VAL A 148 4.37 14.51 2.62
CA VAL A 148 5.18 13.79 1.61
C VAL A 148 6.13 14.75 0.93
N ALA A 149 7.43 14.56 1.14
CA ALA A 149 8.45 15.17 0.28
C ALA A 149 8.72 14.24 -0.90
N THR A 150 8.63 14.75 -2.13
CA THR A 150 8.70 13.90 -3.33
C THR A 150 9.31 14.61 -4.52
N SER A 151 9.99 13.85 -5.38
CA SER A 151 10.46 14.30 -6.70
C SER A 151 9.43 14.08 -7.82
N GLY A 152 8.28 13.46 -7.53
CA GLY A 152 7.23 13.15 -8.52
C GLY A 152 6.31 12.00 -8.08
N ASP A 153 6.58 10.79 -8.59
CA ASP A 153 5.66 9.64 -8.55
C ASP A 153 5.09 9.29 -7.18
N THR A 154 5.91 9.31 -6.12
CA THR A 154 5.44 8.94 -4.77
C THR A 154 4.36 9.90 -4.29
N GLY A 155 4.51 11.20 -4.58
CA GLY A 155 3.50 12.19 -4.26
C GLY A 155 2.19 11.92 -4.99
N SER A 156 2.27 11.68 -6.30
CA SER A 156 1.11 11.40 -7.13
C SER A 156 0.35 10.17 -6.63
N ALA A 157 1.03 9.04 -6.42
CA ALA A 157 0.40 7.78 -5.99
C ALA A 157 -0.27 7.90 -4.62
N VAL A 158 0.40 8.55 -3.65
CA VAL A 158 -0.19 8.79 -2.32
C VAL A 158 -1.39 9.74 -2.44
N GLY A 159 -1.31 10.77 -3.27
CA GLY A 159 -2.40 11.73 -3.43
C GLY A 159 -3.63 11.19 -4.08
N GLU A 160 -3.44 10.37 -5.11
CA GLU A 160 -4.51 9.61 -5.71
C GLU A 160 -5.16 8.68 -4.69
N ALA A 161 -4.37 7.90 -3.95
CA ALA A 161 -4.89 6.90 -3.02
C ALA A 161 -5.70 7.49 -1.85
N TYR A 162 -5.34 8.69 -1.39
CA TYR A 162 -6.01 9.38 -0.29
C TYR A 162 -6.99 10.49 -0.74
N ARG A 163 -7.20 10.69 -2.04
CA ARG A 163 -8.10 11.74 -2.55
C ARG A 163 -9.52 11.55 -2.03
N GLY A 164 -10.09 12.63 -1.49
CA GLY A 164 -11.49 12.67 -1.03
C GLY A 164 -11.79 11.74 0.15
N ARG A 165 -10.77 11.18 0.82
CA ARG A 165 -10.96 10.34 2.00
C ARG A 165 -11.23 11.21 3.22
N GLU A 166 -12.39 11.01 3.82
CA GLU A 166 -12.81 11.72 5.03
C GLU A 166 -11.74 11.64 6.13
N GLY A 167 -11.46 12.76 6.78
CA GLY A 167 -10.50 12.82 7.89
C GLY A 167 -9.04 12.54 7.48
N VAL A 168 -8.69 12.65 6.19
CA VAL A 168 -7.30 12.61 5.74
C VAL A 168 -6.92 13.92 5.05
N ARG A 169 -5.74 14.44 5.39
CA ARG A 169 -5.13 15.60 4.72
C ARG A 169 -3.78 15.18 4.19
N VAL A 170 -3.46 15.53 2.95
CA VAL A 170 -2.15 15.26 2.36
C VAL A 170 -1.49 16.54 1.88
N PHE A 171 -0.26 16.77 2.31
CA PHE A 171 0.57 17.89 1.91
C PHE A 171 1.81 17.40 1.18
N TYR A 172 2.09 17.99 0.01
CA TYR A 172 3.25 17.67 -0.81
C TYR A 172 4.29 18.76 -0.73
N PHE A 173 5.55 18.35 -0.56
CA PHE A 173 6.71 19.19 -0.71
C PHE A 173 7.47 18.72 -1.95
N VAL A 174 7.40 19.52 -3.01
CA VAL A 174 8.14 19.28 -4.24
C VAL A 174 9.34 20.23 -4.26
N PRO A 175 10.57 19.75 -4.55
CA PRO A 175 11.75 20.61 -4.66
C PRO A 175 11.50 21.74 -5.65
N ASP A 176 11.90 22.96 -5.28
CA ASP A 176 11.78 24.13 -6.15
C ASP A 176 12.65 23.94 -7.40
N GLN A 177 12.01 23.80 -8.56
CA GLN A 177 12.68 23.59 -9.86
C GLN A 177 13.16 24.92 -10.48
N ARG A 178 13.29 26.02 -9.72
CA ARG A 178 13.75 27.34 -10.20
C ARG A 178 15.06 27.34 -11.00
N SER A 179 15.86 26.29 -10.96
CA SER A 179 17.08 26.15 -11.77
C SER A 179 16.91 25.39 -13.11
N LYS A 180 15.69 24.93 -13.46
CA LYS A 180 15.42 24.27 -14.75
C LYS A 180 14.54 25.15 -15.65
N PRO A 181 15.00 25.52 -16.87
CA PRO A 181 14.15 26.20 -17.85
C PRO A 181 12.97 25.29 -18.24
N GLY A 182 11.73 25.77 -18.05
CA GLY A 182 10.50 25.07 -18.49
C GLY A 182 9.74 24.26 -17.43
N ALA A 183 10.13 24.31 -16.15
CA ALA A 183 9.38 23.61 -15.10
C ALA A 183 8.15 24.41 -14.63
N GLU A 184 6.95 23.83 -14.78
CA GLU A 184 5.72 24.35 -14.16
C GLU A 184 5.76 24.23 -12.63
N LYS A 185 5.09 25.19 -11.96
CA LYS A 185 4.99 25.24 -10.50
C LYS A 185 4.05 24.14 -10.00
N THR A 186 4.57 23.08 -9.41
CA THR A 186 3.74 22.02 -8.80
C THR A 186 3.87 22.02 -7.28
N ALA A 187 3.36 23.08 -6.63
CA ALA A 187 2.99 23.02 -5.22
C ALA A 187 1.46 22.91 -5.15
N GLY A 188 0.95 21.68 -5.11
CA GLY A 188 -0.48 21.40 -5.01
C GLY A 188 -0.86 21.03 -3.58
N ILE A 189 -1.91 21.65 -3.06
CA ILE A 189 -2.58 21.17 -1.85
C ILE A 189 -3.82 20.40 -2.31
N TYR A 190 -3.84 19.08 -2.13
CA TYR A 190 -5.10 18.33 -2.20
C TYR A 190 -5.78 18.45 -0.85
N ARG A 191 -6.79 19.31 -0.77
CA ARG A 191 -7.73 19.31 0.36
C ARG A 191 -8.80 18.26 0.05
N GLY A 192 -8.85 17.21 0.88
CA GLY A 192 -10.02 16.34 0.96
C GLY A 192 -11.20 17.09 1.55
#